data_AF-A0A4Q1SVK9-F1
#
_entry.id   AF-A0A4Q1SVK9-F1
#
_cell.length_a   1.000
_cell.length_b   1.000
_cell.length_c   1.000
_cell.angle_alpha   90.00
_cell.angle_beta   90.00
_cell.angle_gamma   90.00
#
_symmetry.space_group_name_H-M   'P 1'
#
loop_
_entity.id
_entity.type
_entity.pdbx_description
1 polymer ?
#
loop_
_entity_poly.entity_id
_entity_poly.type
_entity_poly.pdbx_seq_one_letter_code
_entity_poly.pdbx_strand_id
1 'polypeptide(L)' 'MSSFRNEIEALQDIGTLREKKNRIKDSVVSPDLNWDSRMKLYEQVQLINSRIAYLSTQRKSSC' A
#
# COMPACT_ATOMS: atom_id res chain seq x y z
N MET A 1 -8.33 0.37 -10.23
CA MET A 1 -7.19 0.98 -9.49
C MET A 1 -7.56 2.31 -8.83
N SER A 2 -8.39 3.15 -9.43
CA SER A 2 -8.89 4.40 -8.83
C SER A 2 -9.51 4.23 -7.44
N SER A 3 -10.37 3.23 -7.25
CA SER A 3 -11.01 2.95 -5.94
C SER A 3 -9.99 2.65 -4.82
N PHE A 4 -9.02 1.79 -5.11
CA PHE A 4 -7.96 1.43 -4.15
C PHE A 4 -7.08 2.62 -3.81
N ARG A 5 -6.70 3.43 -4.80
CA ARG A 5 -5.91 4.65 -4.56
C ARG A 5 -6.64 5.59 -3.58
N ASN A 6 -7.91 5.87 -3.82
CA ASN A 6 -8.70 6.76 -2.97
C ASN A 6 -8.80 6.22 -1.53
N GLU A 7 -8.95 4.91 -1.37
CA GLU A 7 -8.95 4.25 -0.06
C GLU A 7 -7.61 4.48 0.67
N ILE A 8 -6.48 4.24 0.00
CA ILE A 8 -5.14 4.44 0.59
C ILE A 8 -4.89 5.91 0.94
N GLU A 9 -5.32 6.84 0.09
CA GLU A 9 -5.16 8.28 0.33
C GLU A 9 -6.01 8.77 1.52
N ALA A 10 -7.18 8.18 1.76
CA ALA A 10 -8.03 8.51 2.91
C ALA A 10 -7.43 8.02 4.25
N LEU A 11 -6.60 6.98 4.24
CA LEU A 11 -5.98 6.45 5.45
C LEU A 11 -4.89 7.38 5.99
N GLN A 12 -4.97 7.69 7.28
CA GLN A 12 -4.00 8.51 8.02
C GLN A 12 -3.18 7.69 9.02
N ASP A 13 -3.62 6.47 9.33
CA ASP A 13 -2.92 5.59 10.24
C ASP A 13 -1.88 4.72 9.51
N ILE A 14 -0.61 4.90 9.89
CA ILE A 14 0.51 4.13 9.36
C ILE A 14 0.41 2.65 9.76
N GLY A 15 -0.16 2.32 10.93
CA GLY A 15 -0.33 0.93 11.37
C GLY A 15 -1.22 0.14 10.41
N THR A 16 -2.40 0.68 10.13
CA THR A 16 -3.38 0.14 9.18
C THR A 16 -2.78 0.00 7.77
N LEU A 17 -2.02 0.99 7.31
CA LEU A 17 -1.33 0.92 6.02
C LEU A 17 -0.29 -0.22 5.97
N ARG A 18 0.46 -0.44 7.06
CA ARG A 18 1.43 -1.55 7.16
C ARG A 18 0.74 -2.92 7.13
N GLU A 19 -0.37 -3.07 7.84
CA GLU A 19 -1.15 -4.30 7.84
C GLU A 19 -1.69 -4.63 6.43
N LYS A 20 -2.27 -3.64 5.75
CA LYS A 20 -2.74 -3.80 4.36
C LYS A 20 -1.61 -4.22 3.44
N LYS A 21 -0.42 -3.61 3.56
CA LYS A 21 0.75 -3.99 2.78
C LYS A 21 1.13 -5.45 3.01
N ASN A 22 1.14 -5.92 4.26
CA ASN A 22 1.52 -7.30 4.57
C ASN A 22 0.54 -8.29 3.95
N ARG A 23 -0.77 -8.06 4.06
CA ARG A 23 -1.79 -8.90 3.41
C ARG A 23 -1.62 -9.00 1.90
N ILE A 24 -1.24 -7.90 1.24
CA ILE A 24 -0.96 -7.91 -0.21
C ILE A 24 0.31 -8.70 -0.51
N LYS A 25 1.37 -8.56 0.29
CA LYS A 25 2.61 -9.34 0.11
C LYS A 25 2.36 -10.85 0.24
N ASP A 26 1.52 -11.26 1.18
CA ASP A 26 1.13 -12.66 1.37
C ASP A 26 0.31 -13.18 0.17
N SER A 27 -0.37 -12.28 -0.55
CA SER A 27 -1.10 -12.65 -1.77
C SER A 27 -0.16 -12.87 -2.96
N VAL A 28 0.93 -12.09 -3.09
CA VAL A 28 1.87 -12.14 -4.23
C VAL A 28 2.57 -13.51 -4.39
N VAL A 29 2.77 -14.22 -3.28
CA VAL A 29 3.42 -15.54 -3.28
C VAL A 29 2.54 -16.67 -3.80
N SER A 30 1.25 -16.40 -4.04
CA SER A 30 0.34 -17.41 -4.59
C SER A 30 0.83 -17.89 -5.97
N PRO A 31 0.95 -19.22 -6.18
CA PRO A 31 1.36 -19.79 -7.45
C PRO A 31 0.30 -19.57 -8.56
N ASP A 32 -0.96 -19.40 -8.17
CA ASP A 32 -2.09 -19.26 -9.09
C ASP A 32 -2.19 -17.86 -9.73
N LEU A 33 -1.36 -16.92 -9.28
CA LEU A 33 -1.33 -15.58 -9.87
C LEU A 33 -0.57 -15.58 -11.20
N ASN A 34 -1.19 -14.99 -12.21
CA ASN A 34 -0.51 -14.63 -13.45
C ASN A 34 0.29 -13.32 -13.28
N TRP A 35 1.11 -13.01 -14.29
CA TRP A 35 1.99 -11.84 -14.25
C TRP A 35 1.24 -10.51 -14.11
N ASP A 36 0.12 -10.34 -14.84
CA ASP A 36 -0.72 -9.13 -14.74
C ASP A 36 -1.26 -8.91 -13.33
N SER A 37 -1.71 -9.99 -12.68
CA SER A 37 -2.21 -9.94 -11.31
C SER A 37 -1.10 -9.59 -10.31
N ARG A 38 0.11 -10.13 -10.50
CA ARG A 38 1.28 -9.75 -9.69
C ARG A 38 1.63 -8.27 -9.87
N MET A 39 1.59 -7.76 -11.10
CA MET A 39 1.84 -6.34 -11.37
C MET A 39 0.84 -5.43 -10.67
N LYS A 40 -0.44 -5.78 -10.66
CA LYS A 40 -1.46 -5.05 -9.91
C LYS A 40 -1.19 -5.03 -8.40
N LEU A 41 -0.75 -6.15 -7.82
CA LEU A 41 -0.39 -6.20 -6.39
C LEU A 41 0.87 -5.37 -6.10
N TYR A 42 1.86 -5.35 -6.99
CA TYR A 42 3.03 -4.48 -6.86
C TYR A 42 2.67 -3.00 -6.92
N GLU A 43 1.79 -2.60 -7.83
CA GLU A 43 1.29 -1.22 -7.91
C GLU A 43 0.60 -0.81 -6.60
N GLN A 44 -0.23 -1.70 -6.04
CA GLN A 44 -0.88 -1.46 -4.76
C GLN A 44 0.12 -1.29 -3.61
N VAL A 45 1.16 -2.12 -3.55
CA VAL A 45 2.24 -1.99 -2.56
C VAL A 45 2.99 -0.67 -2.71
N GLN A 46 3.25 -0.23 -3.94
CA GLN A 46 3.89 1.06 -4.20
C GLN A 46 3.03 2.22 -3.70
N LEU A 47 1.72 2.22 -3.97
CA LEU A 47 0.80 3.24 -3.46
C LEU A 47 0.81 3.33 -1.94
N ILE A 48 0.76 2.18 -1.25
CA ILE A 48 0.83 2.14 0.22
C ILE A 48 2.16 2.70 0.73
N ASN A 49 3.28 2.30 0.12
CA ASN A 49 4.60 2.79 0.53
C ASN A 49 4.72 4.31 0.37
N SER A 50 4.24 4.86 -0.76
CA SER A 50 4.20 6.30 -1.00
C SER A 50 3.38 7.03 0.06
N ARG A 51 2.22 6.47 0.44
CA ARG A 51 1.38 7.05 1.48
C ARG A 51 2.03 7.02 2.87
N ILE A 52 2.65 5.90 3.23
CA ILE A 52 3.42 5.77 4.48
C ILE A 52 4.55 6.80 4.53
N ALA A 53 5.28 6.98 3.42
CA ALA A 53 6.36 7.95 3.32
C ALA A 53 5.83 9.37 3.53
N TYR A 54 4.74 9.75 2.85
CA TYR A 54 4.08 11.04 3.02
C TYR A 54 3.66 11.32 4.47
N LEU A 55 3.00 10.36 5.13
CA LEU A 55 2.56 10.53 6.52
C LEU A 55 3.75 10.60 7.49
N SER A 56 4.82 9.87 7.19
CA SER A 56 6.05 9.88 7.99
C SER A 56 6.80 11.20 7.88
N THR A 57 6.81 11.84 6.71
CA THR A 57 7.42 13.17 6.55
C THR A 57 6.60 14.25 7.24
N GLN A 58 5.27 14.23 7.13
CA GLN A 58 4.40 15.19 7.82
C GLN A 58 4.54 15.15 9.35
N ARG A 59 4.71 13.95 9.94
CA ARG A 59 4.98 13.81 11.38
C ARG A 59 6.32 14.40 11.79
N LYS A 60 7.35 14.28 10.95
CA LYS A 60 8.68 14.84 11.23
C LYS A 60 8.74 16.36 11.12
N SER A 61 7.96 16.97 10.21
CA SER A 61 7.88 18.43 10.06
C SER A 61 7.04 19.13 11.13
N SER A 62 6.37 18.37 12.01
CA SER A 62 5.55 18.89 13.11
C SER A 62 6.31 18.92 14.45
N CYS A 63 7.61 18.65 14.45
CA CYS A 63 8.53 18.75 15.58
C CYS A 63 9.51 19.90 15.40
#